data_AF-X1PZD2-F1
#
_entry.id   AF-X1PZD2-F1
#
_cell.length_a   1.000
_cell.length_b   1.000
_cell.length_c   1.000
_cell.angle_alpha   90.00
_cell.angle_beta   90.00
_cell.angle_gamma   90.00
#
_symmetry.space_group_name_H-M   'P 1'
#
loop_
_entity.id
_entity.type
_entity.pdbx_description
1 polymer ?
#
loop_
_entity_poly.entity_id
_entity_poly.type
_entity_poly.pdbx_seq_one_letter_code
_entity_poly.pdbx_strand_id
1 'polypeptide(L)' 'MVENKYLLTMMVAKRAKQLRDGEKPLVETKNKKPVLIALQEISEGKVYLKDIQASEKSEELAKADELFSEN' A
#
# COMPACT_ATOMS: atom_id res chain seq x y z
N MET A 1 3.88 1.65 -17.92
CA MET A 1 2.47 2.00 -17.69
C MET A 1 1.84 0.80 -17.00
N VAL A 2 1.12 0.97 -15.88
CA VAL A 2 0.50 -0.18 -15.20
C VAL A 2 -0.59 -0.73 -16.12
N GLU A 3 -0.30 -1.85 -16.80
CA GLU A 3 -1.17 -2.40 -17.85
C GLU A 3 -2.50 -2.97 -17.30
N ASN A 4 -2.63 -3.06 -15.97
CA ASN A 4 -3.80 -3.60 -15.30
C ASN A 4 -4.41 -2.59 -14.31
N LYS A 5 -5.59 -2.08 -14.63
CA LYS A 5 -6.33 -1.11 -13.81
C LYS A 5 -6.68 -1.67 -12.43
N TYR A 6 -6.96 -2.97 -12.32
CA TYR A 6 -7.23 -3.61 -11.02
C TYR A 6 -6.01 -3.52 -10.11
N LEU A 7 -4.83 -3.81 -10.67
CA LEU A 7 -3.58 -3.79 -9.93
C LEU A 7 -3.25 -2.37 -9.46
N LEU A 8 -3.49 -1.36 -10.30
CA LEU A 8 -3.35 0.04 -9.93
C LEU A 8 -4.29 0.41 -8.77
N THR A 9 -5.56 0.03 -8.84
CA THR A 9 -6.54 0.31 -7.78
C THR A 9 -6.13 -0.33 -6.46
N MET A 10 -5.70 -1.60 -6.48
CA MET A 10 -5.18 -2.28 -5.28
C MET A 10 -3.96 -1.56 -4.70
N MET A 11 -3.03 -1.14 -5.57
CA MET A 11 -1.80 -0.44 -5.18
C MET A 11 -2.11 0.88 -4.47
N VAL A 12 -3.01 1.67 -5.05
CA VAL A 12 -3.48 2.94 -4.48
C VAL A 12 -4.18 2.71 -3.15
N ALA A 13 -5.08 1.73 -3.06
CA ALA A 13 -5.83 1.44 -1.85
C ALA A 13 -4.91 1.05 -0.69
N LYS A 14 -3.94 0.17 -0.94
CA LYS A 14 -2.99 -0.27 0.07
C LYS A 14 -2.09 0.87 0.54
N ARG A 15 -1.54 1.64 -0.40
CA ARG A 15 -0.69 2.77 -0.05
C ARG A 15 -1.45 3.87 0.69
N ALA A 16 -2.70 4.13 0.32
CA ALA A 16 -3.57 5.06 1.03
C ALA A 16 -3.87 4.59 2.47
N LYS A 17 -3.95 3.28 2.73
CA LYS A 17 -4.06 2.71 4.08
C LYS A 17 -2.80 3.02 4.90
N GLN A 18 -1.61 2.74 4.39
CA GLN A 18 -0.34 3.06 5.07
C GLN A 18 -0.24 4.55 5.45
N LEU A 19 -0.60 5.44 4.54
CA LEU A 19 -0.62 6.89 4.78
C LEU A 19 -1.65 7.29 5.84
N ARG A 20 -2.77 6.56 5.96
CA ARG A 20 -3.74 6.76 7.04
C ARG A 20 -3.23 6.24 8.38
N ASP A 21 -2.46 5.16 8.36
CA ASP A 21 -1.85 4.55 9.54
C ASP A 21 -0.66 5.38 10.06
N GLY A 22 -0.32 6.48 9.40
CA GLY A 22 0.67 7.47 9.84
C GLY A 22 2.00 7.40 9.10
N GLU A 23 2.11 6.56 8.05
CA GLU A 23 3.30 6.58 7.21
C GLU A 23 3.48 7.92 6.51
N LYS A 24 4.75 8.28 6.30
CA LYS A 24 5.11 9.53 5.64
C LYS A 24 4.96 9.40 4.12
N PRO A 25 4.48 10.45 3.45
CA PRO A 25 4.55 10.55 1.99
C PRO A 25 6.00 10.49 1.49
N LEU A 26 6.21 9.79 0.38
CA LEU A 26 7.49 9.69 -0.34
C LEU A 26 7.68 10.84 -1.35
N VAL A 27 6.60 11.60 -1.59
CA VAL A 27 6.58 12.79 -2.45
C VAL A 27 6.22 14.00 -1.62
N GLU A 28 6.84 15.14 -1.93
CA GLU A 28 6.38 16.41 -1.41
C GLU A 28 5.06 16.76 -2.09
N THR A 29 3.99 16.81 -1.30
CA THR A 29 2.66 17.09 -1.81
C THR A 29 1.90 17.97 -0.83
N LYS A 30 1.15 18.93 -1.38
CA LYS A 30 0.22 19.78 -0.61
C LYS A 30 -1.11 19.07 -0.36
N ASN A 31 -1.30 17.90 -0.97
CA ASN A 31 -2.52 17.12 -0.86
C ASN A 31 -2.62 16.50 0.54
N LYS A 32 -3.79 16.61 1.17
CA LYS A 32 -4.08 15.98 2.47
C LYS A 32 -4.79 14.63 2.34
N LYS A 33 -5.32 14.32 1.16
CA LYS A 33 -6.08 13.09 0.93
C LYS A 33 -5.12 11.94 0.61
N PRO A 34 -5.06 10.88 1.43
CA PRO A 34 -4.13 9.76 1.24
C PRO A 34 -4.17 9.13 -0.15
N VAL A 35 -5.36 9.02 -0.74
CA VAL A 35 -5.57 8.47 -2.09
C VAL A 35 -4.88 9.32 -3.17
N LEU A 36 -4.92 10.65 -3.05
CA LEU A 36 -4.26 11.55 -4.01
C LEU A 36 -2.74 11.50 -3.87
N ILE A 37 -2.25 11.40 -2.63
CA ILE A 37 -0.82 11.23 -2.35
C ILE A 37 -0.33 9.91 -2.95
N ALA A 38 -1.03 8.81 -2.71
CA ALA A 38 -0.69 7.49 -3.25
C ALA A 38 -0.67 7.47 -4.79
N LEU A 39 -1.67 8.09 -5.45
CA LEU A 39 -1.70 8.23 -6.91
C LEU A 39 -0.50 9.03 -7.43
N GLN A 40 -0.13 10.11 -6.72
CA GLN A 40 1.01 10.94 -7.09
C GLN A 40 2.34 10.19 -6.92
N GLU A 41 2.51 9.47 -5.81
CA GLU A 41 3.68 8.60 -5.58
C GLU A 41 3.83 7.52 -6.65
N ILE A 42 2.73 6.90 -7.07
CA ILE A 42 2.73 5.88 -8.13
C ILE A 42 3.02 6.53 -9.49
N SER A 43 2.47 7.72 -9.77
CA SER A 43 2.73 8.47 -11.00
C SER A 43 4.19 8.94 -11.11
N GLU A 44 4.82 9.27 -9.99
CA GLU A 44 6.24 9.64 -9.91
C GLU A 44 7.16 8.40 -9.84
N GLY A 45 6.60 7.19 -9.81
CA GLY A 45 7.37 5.95 -9.72
C GLY A 45 8.14 5.82 -8.41
N LYS A 46 7.64 6.40 -7.31
CA LYS A 46 8.25 6.24 -5.98
C LYS A 46 7.67 5.08 -5.18
N VAL A 47 6.52 4.55 -5.58
CA VAL A 47 5.88 3.37 -4.99
C VAL A 47 5.87 2.26 -6.05
N TYR A 48 6.46 1.12 -5.71
CA TYR A 48 6.55 -0.03 -6.60
C TYR A 48 5.73 -1.23 -6.11
N LEU A 49 5.19 -2.00 -7.05
CA LEU A 49 4.42 -3.22 -6.79
C LEU A 49 5.16 -4.26 -5.93
N LYS A 50 6.50 -4.26 -5.98
CA LYS A 50 7.33 -5.19 -5.20
C LYS A 50 7.25 -4.91 -3.70
N ASP A 51 7.07 -3.66 -3.30
CA ASP A 51 6.99 -3.25 -1.89
C ASP A 51 5.62 -3.63 -1.28
N ILE A 52 4.60 -3.77 -2.11
CA ILE A 52 3.27 -4.23 -1.72
C ILE A 52 3.26 -5.73 -1.40
N GLN A 53 3.95 -6.55 -2.17
CA GLN A 53 3.99 -8.00 -1.91
C GLN A 53 4.65 -8.33 -0.56
N ALA A 54 5.64 -7.53 -0.16
CA ALA A 54 6.30 -7.71 1.14
C ALA A 54 5.34 -7.48 2.33
N SER A 55 4.40 -6.53 2.21
CA SER A 55 3.43 -6.23 3.27
C SER A 55 2.21 -7.16 3.30
N GLU A 56 1.87 -7.80 2.17
CA GLU A 56 0.86 -8.88 2.14
C GLU A 56 1.37 -10.13 2.87
N LYS A 57 2.64 -10.47 2.66
CA LYS A 57 3.26 -11.61 3.33
C LYS A 57 3.27 -11.46 4.86
N SER A 58 3.41 -10.23 5.37
CA SER A 58 3.35 -9.97 6.82
C SER A 58 1.94 -10.01 7.40
N GLU A 59 0.90 -9.58 6.67
CA GLU A 59 -0.49 -9.68 7.14
C GLU A 59 -0.99 -11.13 7.13
N GLU A 60 -0.54 -11.96 6.18
CA GLU A 60 -0.86 -13.39 6.11
C GLU A 60 -0.11 -14.20 7.17
N LEU A 61 1.16 -13.88 7.45
CA LEU A 61 1.92 -14.50 8.56
C LEU A 61 1.30 -14.17 9.92
N ALA A 62 0.82 -12.92 10.12
CA ALA A 62 0.20 -12.50 11.36
C ALA A 62 -1.16 -13.17 11.60
N LYS A 63 -1.97 -13.37 10.55
CA LYS A 63 -3.23 -14.11 10.65
C LYS A 63 -3.01 -15.62 10.83
N ALA A 64 -1.97 -16.17 10.22
CA ALA A 64 -1.62 -17.57 10.40
C ALA A 64 -1.26 -17.85 11.88
N ASP A 65 -0.49 -16.97 12.53
CA ASP A 65 -0.07 -17.12 13.93
C ASP A 65 -1.26 -17.10 14.92
N GLU A 66 -2.29 -16.27 14.68
CA GLU A 66 -3.53 -16.27 15.49
C GLU A 66 -4.35 -17.57 15.34
N LEU A 67 -4.36 -18.17 14.15
CA LEU A 67 -5.09 -19.43 13.87
C LEU A 67 -4.46 -20.68 14.49
N PHE A 68 -3.14 -20.65 14.79
CA PHE A 68 -2.45 -21.76 15.45
C PHE A 68 -2.52 -21.72 16.98
N SER A 69 -3.11 -20.67 17.58
CA SER A 69 -3.24 -20.54 19.03
C SER A 69 -4.56 -21.11 19.59
N GLU A 70 -5.54 -21.42 18.74
CA GLU A 70 -6.88 -21.88 19.16
C GLU A 70 -7.08 -23.41 19.16
N ASN A 71 -6.05 -24.27 19.05
CA ASN A 71 -6.20 -25.73 19.14
C ASN A 71 -5.23 -26.44 20.08
#